data_AF-A0A957S3B2-F1
#
_entry.id   AF-A0A957S3B2-F1
#
_cell.length_a   1.000
_cell.length_b   1.000
_cell.length_c   1.000
_cell.angle_alpha   90.00
_cell.angle_beta   90.00
_cell.angle_gamma   90.00
#
_symmetry.space_group_name_H-M   'P 1'
#
loop_
_entity.id
_entity.type
_entity.pdbx_description
1 polymer ?
#
loop_
_entity_poly.entity_id
_entity_poly.type
_entity_poly.pdbx_seq_one_letter_code
_entity_poly.pdbx_strand_id
1 'polypeptide(L)'
;MTQRRLVLDYIAAYVLWLALAVLAMWLLFVWHSILVTIGLRLGLNPWRLRAVDTWGTFLLGFAWLATFIVTEGYFRKGVQQGVLWRRVGQTFLLAGLVTLLSLLLDWLV
;
A
#
# COMPACT_ATOMS: atom_id res chain seq x y z
N MET A 1 -32.35 5.51 1.81
CA MET A 1 -31.19 6.35 1.41
C MET A 1 -31.52 6.99 0.08
N THR A 2 -31.42 8.32 -0.03
CA THR A 2 -31.64 9.04 -1.29
C THR A 2 -30.56 8.66 -2.30
N GLN A 3 -30.93 8.35 -3.54
CA GLN A 3 -30.04 7.86 -4.60
C GLN A 3 -28.75 8.70 -4.75
N ARG A 4 -28.85 10.02 -4.51
CA ARG A 4 -27.72 10.97 -4.53
C ARG A 4 -26.64 10.66 -3.48
N ARG A 5 -27.00 10.22 -2.27
CA ARG A 5 -26.02 9.91 -1.20
C ARG A 5 -25.19 8.68 -1.55
N LEU A 6 -25.82 7.67 -2.12
CA LEU A 6 -25.11 6.47 -2.59
C LEU A 6 -24.07 6.81 -3.66
N VAL A 7 -24.42 7.65 -4.63
CA VAL A 7 -23.47 8.09 -5.67
C VAL A 7 -22.28 8.83 -5.05
N LEU A 8 -22.53 9.71 -4.09
CA LEU A 8 -21.46 10.41 -3.37
C LEU A 8 -20.56 9.46 -2.58
N ASP A 9 -21.12 8.44 -1.92
CA ASP A 9 -20.34 7.45 -1.18
C ASP A 9 -19.45 6.60 -2.12
N TYR A 10 -19.94 6.26 -3.32
CA TYR A 10 -19.12 5.59 -4.34
C TYR A 10 -17.98 6.47 -4.82
N ILE A 11 -18.25 7.74 -5.13
CA ILE A 11 -17.21 8.69 -5.56
C ILE A 11 -16.15 8.82 -4.46
N ALA A 12 -16.57 9.01 -3.20
CA ALA A 12 -15.66 9.08 -2.07
C ALA A 12 -14.81 7.81 -1.92
N ALA A 13 -15.43 6.63 -2.05
CA ALA A 13 -14.73 5.35 -1.99
C ALA A 13 -13.63 5.24 -3.06
N TYR A 14 -13.92 5.63 -4.31
CA TYR A 14 -12.94 5.60 -5.40
C TYR A 14 -11.81 6.62 -5.23
N VAL A 15 -12.12 7.84 -4.76
CA VAL A 15 -11.09 8.85 -4.46
C VAL A 15 -10.16 8.37 -3.35
N LEU A 16 -10.70 7.82 -2.26
CA LEU A 16 -9.92 7.27 -1.15
C LEU A 16 -9.09 6.06 -1.57
N TRP A 17 -9.65 5.21 -2.43
CA TRP A 17 -8.94 4.07 -3.01
C TRP A 17 -7.74 4.50 -3.86
N LEU A 18 -7.91 5.50 -4.74
CA LEU A 18 -6.81 6.05 -5.53
C LEU A 18 -5.73 6.68 -4.64
N ALA A 19 -6.12 7.43 -3.61
CA ALA A 19 -5.18 8.00 -2.65
C ALA A 19 -4.36 6.91 -1.94
N LEU A 20 -5.01 5.82 -1.52
CA LEU A 20 -4.35 4.65 -0.93
C LEU A 20 -3.44 3.92 -1.92
N ALA A 21 -3.83 3.84 -3.19
CA ALA A 21 -3.01 3.22 -4.23
C ALA A 21 -1.70 4.00 -4.45
N VAL A 22 -1.78 5.34 -4.48
CA VAL A 22 -0.61 6.23 -4.59
C VAL A 22 0.28 6.10 -3.35
N LEU A 23 -0.31 6.10 -2.15
CA LEU A 23 0.44 5.91 -0.91
C LEU A 23 1.15 4.54 -0.88
N ALA A 24 0.45 3.48 -1.27
CA ALA A 24 1.02 2.14 -1.34
C ALA A 24 2.16 2.07 -2.36
N MET A 25 2.03 2.74 -3.50
CA MET A 25 3.09 2.81 -4.51
C MET A 25 4.33 3.52 -3.98
N TRP A 26 4.17 4.66 -3.31
CA TRP A 26 5.28 5.36 -2.66
C TRP A 26 5.99 4.48 -1.62
N LEU A 27 5.22 3.75 -0.81
CA LEU A 27 5.73 2.79 0.15
C LEU A 27 6.59 1.69 -0.50
N LEU A 28 6.23 1.19 -1.69
CA LEU A 28 7.06 0.19 -2.39
C LEU A 28 8.47 0.70 -2.64
N PHE A 29 8.62 1.96 -3.04
CA PHE A 29 9.95 2.54 -3.29
C PHE A 29 10.76 2.64 -2.00
N VAL A 30 10.13 3.02 -0.88
CA VAL A 30 10.77 3.05 0.45
C VAL A 30 11.19 1.65 0.90
N TRP A 31 10.32 0.65 0.75
CA TRP A 31 10.66 -0.73 1.09
C TRP A 31 11.78 -1.28 0.22
N HIS A 32 11.77 -0.96 -1.07
CA HIS A 32 12.81 -1.36 -2.00
C HIS A 32 14.16 -0.75 -1.62
N SER A 33 14.23 0.55 -1.29
CA SER A 33 15.48 1.17 -0.82
C SER A 33 15.98 0.55 0.48
N ILE A 34 15.09 0.30 1.45
CA ILE A 34 15.45 -0.37 2.71
C ILE A 34 16.04 -1.75 2.44
N LEU A 35 15.43 -2.56 1.57
CA LEU A 35 15.92 -3.90 1.24
C LEU A 35 17.33 -3.87 0.62
N VAL A 36 17.58 -2.92 -0.28
CA VAL A 36 18.91 -2.74 -0.90
C VAL A 36 19.94 -2.31 0.14
N THR A 37 19.62 -1.33 0.99
CA THR A 37 20.54 -0.83 2.02
C THR A 37 20.85 -1.88 3.09
N ILE A 38 19.85 -2.65 3.53
CA ILE A 38 20.06 -3.80 4.43
C ILE A 38 20.98 -4.82 3.75
N GLY A 39 20.75 -5.12 2.46
CA GLY A 39 21.59 -6.03 1.69
C GLY A 39 23.06 -5.60 1.64
N LEU A 40 23.30 -4.29 1.47
CA LEU A 40 24.64 -3.71 1.52
C LEU A 40 25.28 -3.84 2.91
N ARG A 41 24.55 -3.50 3.98
CA ARG A 41 25.03 -3.62 5.37
C ARG A 41 25.36 -5.06 5.77
N LEU A 42 24.60 -6.03 5.26
CA LEU A 42 24.86 -7.46 5.48
C LEU A 42 26.05 -8.01 4.66
N GLY A 43 26.72 -7.16 3.86
CA GLY A 43 27.86 -7.58 3.04
C GLY A 43 27.46 -8.54 1.92
N LEU A 44 26.23 -8.45 1.42
CA LEU A 44 25.82 -9.29 0.30
C LEU A 44 26.71 -9.03 -0.92
N ASN A 45 27.19 -10.12 -1.53
CA ASN A 45 27.90 -10.07 -2.79
C ASN A 45 27.07 -9.29 -3.85
N PRO A 46 27.69 -8.45 -4.69
CA PRO A 46 27.04 -7.71 -5.78
C PRO A 46 26.05 -8.53 -6.64
N TRP A 47 26.34 -9.80 -6.91
CA TRP A 47 25.47 -10.70 -7.65
C TRP A 47 24.14 -10.96 -6.93
N ARG A 48 24.18 -11.13 -5.60
CA ARG A 48 22.98 -11.30 -4.76
C ARG A 48 22.23 -9.99 -4.62
N LEU A 49 22.95 -8.87 -4.49
CA LEU A 49 22.34 -7.55 -4.41
C LEU A 49 21.55 -7.22 -5.68
N ARG A 50 22.13 -7.47 -6.86
CA ARG A 50 21.46 -7.28 -8.16
C ARG A 50 20.23 -8.18 -8.33
N ALA A 51 20.27 -9.40 -7.81
CA ALA A 51 19.11 -10.29 -7.81
C ALA A 51 18.00 -9.73 -6.90
N VAL A 52 18.32 -9.28 -5.69
CA VAL A 52 17.35 -8.66 -4.76
C VAL A 52 16.74 -7.40 -5.35
N ASP A 53 17.54 -6.57 -6.00
CA ASP A 53 17.09 -5.36 -6.69
C ASP A 53 16.07 -5.70 -7.79
N THR A 54 16.47 -6.56 -8.74
CA THR A 54 15.62 -6.90 -9.90
C THR A 54 14.36 -7.64 -9.49
N TRP A 55 14.48 -8.70 -8.68
CA TRP A 55 13.34 -9.51 -8.24
C TRP A 55 12.47 -8.78 -7.22
N GLY A 56 13.08 -7.95 -6.38
CA GLY A 56 12.36 -7.15 -5.39
C GLY A 56 11.37 -6.21 -6.04
N THR A 57 11.74 -5.50 -7.11
CA THR A 57 10.82 -4.63 -7.84
C THR A 57 9.62 -5.40 -8.40
N PHE A 58 9.84 -6.58 -8.99
CA PHE A 58 8.75 -7.40 -9.51
C PHE A 58 7.80 -7.88 -8.41
N LEU A 59 8.36 -8.44 -7.32
CA LEU A 59 7.56 -8.94 -6.20
C LEU A 59 6.75 -7.83 -5.53
N LEU A 60 7.37 -6.66 -5.31
CA LEU A 60 6.71 -5.49 -4.77
C LEU A 60 5.61 -4.97 -5.70
N GLY A 61 5.85 -4.93 -7.02
CA GLY A 61 4.84 -4.57 -8.01
C GLY A 61 3.64 -5.53 -8.04
N PHE A 62 3.87 -6.83 -7.95
CA PHE A 62 2.79 -7.82 -7.84
C PHE A 62 2.00 -7.68 -6.54
N ALA A 63 2.70 -7.49 -5.41
CA ALA A 63 2.06 -7.24 -4.13
C ALA A 63 1.16 -5.99 -4.19
N TRP A 64 1.65 -4.91 -4.81
CA TRP A 64 0.87 -3.69 -5.00
C TRP A 64 -0.37 -3.90 -5.87
N LEU A 65 -0.25 -4.59 -7.01
CA LEU A 65 -1.42 -4.93 -7.85
C LEU A 65 -2.45 -5.77 -7.10
N ALA A 66 -1.99 -6.76 -6.33
CA ALA A 66 -2.88 -7.58 -5.50
C ALA A 66 -3.60 -6.72 -4.46
N THR A 67 -2.88 -5.85 -3.75
CA THR A 67 -3.48 -4.91 -2.78
C THR A 67 -4.47 -3.97 -3.45
N PHE A 68 -4.15 -3.44 -4.63
CA PHE A 68 -5.01 -2.54 -5.40
C PHE A 68 -6.36 -3.18 -5.73
N ILE A 69 -6.37 -4.40 -6.26
CA ILE A 69 -7.59 -5.13 -6.61
C ILE A 69 -8.39 -5.52 -5.35
N VAL A 70 -7.71 -6.01 -4.30
CA VAL A 70 -8.37 -6.45 -3.06
C VAL A 70 -9.04 -5.28 -2.34
N THR A 71 -8.34 -4.14 -2.25
CA THR A 71 -8.87 -2.94 -1.58
C THR A 71 -10.03 -2.30 -2.34
N GLU A 72 -10.03 -2.34 -3.68
CA GLU A 72 -11.16 -1.88 -4.48
C GLU A 72 -12.43 -2.67 -4.12
N GLY A 73 -12.33 -4.01 -4.17
CA GLY A 73 -13.42 -4.90 -3.83
C GLY A 73 -13.89 -4.72 -2.38
N TYR A 74 -12.96 -4.47 -1.46
CA TYR A 74 -13.25 -4.23 -0.05
C TYR A 74 -14.05 -2.94 0.19
N PHE A 75 -13.68 -1.84 -0.48
CA PHE A 75 -14.41 -0.57 -0.38
C PHE A 75 -15.75 -0.61 -1.09
N ARG A 76 -15.83 -1.23 -2.27
CA ARG A 76 -17.11 -1.44 -2.97
C ARG A 76 -18.12 -2.20 -2.11
N LYS A 77 -17.69 -3.30 -1.46
CA LYS A 77 -18.51 -4.03 -0.49
C LYS A 77 -18.87 -3.17 0.73
N GLY A 78 -17.99 -2.25 1.13
CA GLY A 78 -18.22 -1.31 2.23
C GLY A 78 -19.36 -0.32 1.94
N VAL A 79 -19.44 0.19 0.71
CA VAL A 79 -20.55 1.05 0.27
C VAL A 79 -21.88 0.26 0.28
N GLN A 80 -21.89 -0.95 -0.29
CA GLN A 80 -23.09 -1.81 -0.35
C GLN A 80 -23.64 -2.16 1.03
N GLN A 81 -22.77 -2.29 2.03
CA GLN A 81 -23.12 -2.64 3.41
C GLN A 81 -23.33 -1.41 4.32
N GLY A 82 -23.18 -0.18 3.80
CA GLY A 82 -23.30 1.06 4.57
C GLY A 82 -22.22 1.26 5.64
N VAL A 83 -21.11 0.53 5.57
CA VAL A 83 -20.00 0.57 6.56
C VAL A 83 -18.70 1.12 5.96
N LEU A 84 -18.80 1.89 4.87
CA LEU A 84 -17.65 2.46 4.14
C LEU A 84 -16.68 3.18 5.07
N TRP A 85 -17.16 4.13 5.87
CA TRP A 85 -16.30 4.97 6.71
C TRP A 85 -15.53 4.18 7.77
N ARG A 86 -16.14 3.13 8.33
CA ARG A 86 -15.46 2.23 9.27
C ARG A 86 -14.33 1.47 8.57
N ARG A 87 -14.58 0.97 7.37
CA ARG A 87 -13.59 0.25 6.56
C ARG A 87 -12.44 1.15 6.11
N VAL A 88 -12.76 2.34 5.62
CA VAL A 88 -11.78 3.35 5.25
C VAL A 88 -10.91 3.69 6.46
N GLY A 89 -11.51 3.96 7.62
CA GLY A 89 -10.76 4.25 8.84
C GLY A 89 -9.80 3.11 9.23
N GLN A 90 -10.25 1.86 9.17
CA GLN A 90 -9.40 0.69 9.42
C GLN A 90 -8.25 0.58 8.41
N THR A 91 -8.53 0.78 7.12
CA THR A 91 -7.49 0.73 6.07
C THR A 91 -6.48 1.87 6.21
N PHE A 92 -6.93 3.08 6.54
CA PHE A 92 -6.04 4.22 6.79
C PHE A 92 -5.20 4.04 8.04
N LEU A 93 -5.75 3.50 9.13
CA LEU A 93 -4.97 3.19 10.33
C LEU A 93 -3.88 2.16 10.02
N LEU A 94 -4.23 1.11 9.27
CA LEU A 94 -3.27 0.08 8.89
C LEU A 94 -2.20 0.63 7.94
N ALA A 95 -2.59 1.41 6.93
CA ALA A 95 -1.66 2.08 6.02
C ALA A 95 -0.75 3.07 6.76
N GLY A 96 -1.29 3.83 7.71
CA GLY A 96 -0.54 4.76 8.55
C GLY A 96 0.46 4.04 9.44
N LEU A 97 0.06 2.92 10.06
CA LEU A 97 0.95 2.10 10.87
C LEU A 97 2.08 1.49 10.04
N VAL A 98 1.78 0.96 8.85
CA VAL A 98 2.80 0.47 7.92
C VAL A 98 3.74 1.61 7.51
N THR A 99 3.21 2.80 7.20
CA THR A 99 4.01 3.98 6.84
C THR A 99 4.95 4.39 7.97
N LEU A 100 4.46 4.47 9.20
CA LEU A 100 5.27 4.82 10.36
C LEU A 100 6.38 3.79 10.61
N LEU A 101 6.07 2.50 10.51
CA LEU A 101 7.06 1.44 10.63
C LEU A 101 8.11 1.51 9.52
N SER A 102 7.71 1.78 8.28
CA SER A 102 8.63 1.95 7.16
C SER A 102 9.58 3.13 7.35
N LEU A 103 9.07 4.28 7.78
CA LEU A 103 9.91 5.45 8.08
C LEU A 103 10.86 5.22 9.25
N LEU A 104 10.40 4.52 10.29
CA LEU A 104 11.23 4.15 11.43
C LEU A 104 12.35 3.19 11.01
N LEU A 105 12.06 2.22 10.15
CA LEU A 105 13.06 1.30 9.61
C LEU A 105 14.06 2.03 8.70
N ASP A 106 13.59 2.91 7.83
CA ASP A 106 14.45 3.73 6.95
C ASP A 106 15.43 4.58 7.77
N TRP A 107 14.96 5.14 8.89
CA TRP A 107 15.80 5.93 9.79
C TRP A 107 16.86 5.11 10.57
N LEU A 108 16.61 3.82 10.82
CA LEU A 108 17.56 2.92 11.50
C LEU A 108 18.62 2.33 10.56
N VAL A 109 18.26 2.16 9.29
CA VAL A 109 19.08 1.58 8.21
C VAL A 109 19.96 2.63 7.55
#